data_AF-A0A379GHM3-F1
#
_entry.id   AF-A0A379GHM3-F1
#
_cell.length_a   1.000
_cell.length_b   1.000
_cell.length_c   1.000
_cell.angle_alpha   90.00
_cell.angle_beta   90.00
_cell.angle_gamma   90.00
#
_symmetry.space_group_name_H-M   'P 1'
#
loop_
_entity.id
_entity.type
_entity.pdbx_description
1 polymer ?
#
loop_
_entity_poly.entity_id
_entity_poly.type
_entity_poly.pdbx_seq_one_letter_code
_entity_poly.pdbx_strand_id
1 'polypeptide(L)'
;MTSADKYQETYQNISKNIALRLTLTKWLQIYSSYSVAFRAPTLSEMYNDSVHFTIISPFNKKSYDARWVPNSTLEPETNRTWEHGINLQKNALLFTNDQLNIKASYYSTESIDHITYQQWYHSRKPIQLKNSHIALSPIKDAREPLLFQSVNLPKALIHGFDLRLLYSHPYIAMAG
;
A
#
# COMPACT_ATOMS: atom_id res chain seq x y z
N MET A 1 22.14 -13.94 22.69
CA MET A 1 20.92 -13.13 22.58
C MET A 1 20.83 -12.68 21.14
N THR A 2 19.78 -13.09 20.45
CA THR A 2 19.55 -12.73 19.04
C THR A 2 19.08 -11.27 18.96
N SER A 3 19.13 -10.64 17.79
CA SER A 3 18.59 -9.28 17.58
C SER A 3 17.12 -9.17 17.98
N ALA A 4 16.36 -10.27 17.86
CA ALA A 4 14.96 -10.37 18.25
C ALA A 4 14.72 -10.29 19.77
N ASP A 5 15.65 -10.80 20.59
CA ASP A 5 15.53 -10.73 22.06
C ASP A 5 15.73 -9.31 22.61
N LYS A 6 16.34 -8.42 21.81
CA LYS A 6 16.71 -7.06 22.23
C LYS A 6 15.61 -6.02 22.01
N TYR A 7 14.62 -6.33 21.17
CA TYR A 7 13.55 -5.40 20.79
C TYR A 7 12.20 -6.14 20.76
N GLN A 8 11.56 -6.27 21.93
CA GLN A 8 10.21 -6.79 22.01
C GLN A 8 9.22 -5.64 21.89
N GLU A 9 8.60 -5.50 20.73
CA GLU A 9 7.50 -4.55 20.50
C GLU A 9 6.16 -5.28 20.46
N THR A 10 5.15 -4.70 21.13
CA THR A 10 3.78 -5.21 21.11
C THR A 10 2.85 -4.16 20.53
N TYR A 11 2.18 -4.50 19.42
CA TYR A 11 1.25 -3.61 18.75
C TYR A 11 -0.19 -4.06 18.98
N GLN A 12 -1.04 -3.13 19.44
CA GLN A 12 -2.48 -3.35 19.61
C GLN A 12 -3.25 -2.19 18.98
N ASN A 13 -4.27 -2.50 18.18
CA ASN A 13 -5.14 -1.50 17.58
C ASN A 13 -6.53 -2.10 17.28
N ILE A 14 -7.52 -1.24 17.06
CA ILE A 14 -8.92 -1.62 16.82
C ILE A 14 -9.30 -1.23 15.39
N SER A 15 -9.54 -2.25 14.56
CA SER A 15 -10.14 -2.08 13.24
C SER A 15 -11.63 -1.75 13.37
N LYS A 16 -12.13 -0.82 12.55
CA LYS A 16 -13.52 -0.33 12.58
C LYS A 16 -14.11 -0.43 11.19
N ASN A 17 -15.39 -0.78 11.09
CA ASN A 17 -16.12 -0.76 9.82
C ASN A 17 -17.55 -0.30 10.06
N ILE A 18 -17.99 0.69 9.28
CA ILE A 18 -19.36 1.18 9.28
C ILE A 18 -19.80 1.26 7.83
N ALA A 19 -20.97 0.72 7.52
CA ALA A 19 -21.55 0.76 6.19
C ALA A 19 -23.03 1.11 6.25
N LEU A 20 -23.47 1.99 5.35
CA LEU A 20 -24.85 2.37 5.14
C LEU A 20 -25.26 1.99 3.73
N ARG A 21 -26.47 1.43 3.59
CA ARG A 21 -27.01 0.97 2.31
C ARG A 21 -28.46 1.38 2.21
N LEU A 22 -28.81 2.05 1.12
CA LEU A 22 -30.15 2.55 0.86
C LEU A 22 -30.65 1.97 -0.46
N THR A 23 -31.77 1.26 -0.40
CA THR A 23 -32.49 0.77 -1.58
C THR A 23 -33.56 1.78 -1.93
N LEU A 24 -33.25 2.69 -2.86
CA LEU A 24 -34.15 3.78 -3.23
C LEU A 24 -35.30 3.28 -4.10
N THR A 25 -35.06 2.26 -4.92
CA THR A 25 -36.07 1.57 -5.72
C THR A 25 -35.76 0.07 -5.79
N LYS A 26 -36.66 -0.73 -6.39
CA LYS A 26 -36.41 -2.17 -6.62
C LYS A 26 -35.17 -2.45 -7.50
N TRP A 27 -34.71 -1.48 -8.26
CA TRP A 27 -33.62 -1.62 -9.24
C TRP A 27 -32.39 -0.77 -8.92
N LEU A 28 -32.46 0.12 -7.92
CA LEU A 28 -31.37 1.02 -7.54
C LEU A 28 -31.08 0.91 -6.04
N GLN A 29 -29.83 0.58 -5.75
CA GLN A 29 -29.26 0.62 -4.43
C GLN A 29 -28.01 1.49 -4.44
N ILE A 30 -27.85 2.29 -3.40
CA ILE A 30 -26.63 3.06 -3.14
C ILE A 30 -26.05 2.62 -1.80
N TYR A 31 -24.74 2.72 -1.65
CA TYR A 31 -24.06 2.45 -0.39
C TYR A 31 -22.90 3.41 -0.16
N SER A 32 -22.56 3.55 1.11
CA SER A 32 -21.33 4.21 1.56
C SER A 32 -20.76 3.43 2.73
N SER A 33 -19.45 3.32 2.79
CA SER A 33 -18.74 2.72 3.92
C SER A 33 -17.53 3.55 4.31
N TYR A 34 -17.19 3.41 5.59
CA TYR A 34 -15.95 3.89 6.17
C TYR A 34 -15.30 2.74 6.94
N SER A 35 -14.04 2.45 6.65
CA SER A 35 -13.27 1.41 7.33
C SER A 35 -11.93 1.92 7.81
N VAL A 36 -11.49 1.37 8.94
CA VAL A 36 -10.15 1.54 9.50
C VAL A 36 -9.57 0.15 9.71
N ALA A 37 -8.40 -0.10 9.12
CA ALA A 37 -7.65 -1.34 9.28
C ALA A 37 -6.22 -1.02 9.72
N PHE A 38 -5.58 -1.92 10.44
CA PHE A 38 -4.17 -1.79 10.81
C PHE A 38 -3.38 -3.05 10.44
N ARG A 39 -2.07 -2.87 10.24
CA ARG A 39 -1.13 -3.96 10.00
C ARG A 39 0.14 -3.72 10.80
N ALA A 40 0.49 -4.67 11.67
CA ALA A 40 1.79 -4.65 12.34
C ALA A 40 2.94 -4.84 11.31
N PRO A 41 4.12 -4.29 11.58
CA PRO A 41 5.32 -4.63 10.82
C PRO A 41 5.56 -6.14 10.85
N THR A 42 5.98 -6.70 9.71
CA THR A 42 6.39 -8.09 9.61
C THR A 42 7.79 -8.27 10.22
N LEU A 43 8.12 -9.50 10.64
CA LEU A 43 9.46 -9.82 11.15
C LEU A 43 10.55 -9.49 10.11
N SER A 44 10.27 -9.71 8.82
CA SER A 44 11.20 -9.36 7.75
C SER A 44 11.37 -7.84 7.60
N GLU A 45 10.31 -7.05 7.71
CA GLU A 45 10.42 -5.58 7.68
C GLU A 45 11.26 -5.06 8.86
N MET A 46 11.12 -5.67 10.04
CA MET A 46 11.81 -5.21 11.27
C MET A 46 13.26 -5.70 11.37
N TYR A 47 13.52 -6.96 11.03
CA TYR A 47 14.76 -7.65 11.44
C TYR A 47 15.63 -8.16 10.29
N ASN A 48 15.27 -7.87 9.04
CA ASN A 48 16.09 -8.29 7.90
C ASN A 48 17.47 -7.60 7.92
N ASP A 49 18.53 -8.41 7.96
CA ASP A 49 19.94 -8.02 7.90
C ASP A 49 20.69 -8.67 6.72
N SER A 50 19.94 -9.26 5.79
CA SER A 50 20.48 -10.03 4.67
C SER A 50 21.14 -9.15 3.60
N VAL A 51 21.94 -9.80 2.74
CA VAL A 51 22.43 -9.19 1.50
C VAL A 51 21.27 -9.12 0.51
N HIS A 52 20.93 -7.91 0.04
CA HIS A 52 19.91 -7.70 -0.98
C HIS A 52 20.45 -8.00 -2.39
N PHE A 53 21.65 -7.51 -2.71
CA PHE A 53 22.39 -7.80 -3.94
C PHE A 53 23.89 -7.47 -3.77
N THR A 54 24.73 -7.89 -4.71
CA THR A 54 26.17 -7.55 -4.73
C THR A 54 26.51 -6.85 -6.05
N ILE A 55 27.16 -5.69 -5.97
CA ILE A 55 27.67 -4.95 -7.14
C ILE A 55 29.15 -5.26 -7.32
N ILE A 56 29.57 -5.52 -8.55
CA ILE A 56 30.99 -5.63 -8.92
C ILE A 56 31.41 -4.31 -9.57
N SER A 57 32.41 -3.65 -9.00
CA SER A 57 32.92 -2.40 -9.55
C SER A 57 33.67 -2.65 -10.86
N PRO A 58 33.30 -1.95 -11.95
CA PRO A 58 33.95 -2.12 -13.25
C PRO A 58 35.39 -1.58 -13.25
N PHE A 59 35.74 -0.71 -12.30
CA PHE A 59 37.04 -0.03 -12.24
C PHE A 59 38.09 -0.80 -11.44
N ASN A 60 37.69 -1.56 -10.41
CA ASN A 60 38.64 -2.22 -9.51
C ASN A 60 38.34 -3.72 -9.28
N LYS A 61 37.36 -4.30 -9.99
CA LYS A 61 36.92 -5.70 -9.88
C LYS A 61 36.57 -6.15 -8.45
N LYS A 62 36.33 -5.22 -7.52
CA LYS A 62 35.88 -5.53 -6.16
C LYS A 62 34.37 -5.68 -6.12
N SER A 63 33.90 -6.59 -5.29
CA SER A 63 32.49 -6.78 -4.98
C SER A 63 32.10 -5.98 -3.74
N TYR A 64 30.90 -5.39 -3.77
CA TYR A 64 30.32 -4.62 -2.68
C TYR A 64 28.89 -5.12 -2.45
N ASP A 65 28.62 -5.59 -1.24
CA ASP A 65 27.28 -6.07 -0.86
C ASP A 65 26.39 -4.90 -0.49
N ALA A 66 25.21 -4.85 -1.10
CA ALA A 66 24.08 -4.12 -0.58
C ALA A 66 23.36 -4.94 0.48
N ARG A 67 23.07 -4.32 1.62
CA ARG A 67 22.55 -5.01 2.81
C ARG A 67 21.37 -4.28 3.41
N TRP A 68 20.49 -5.07 4.03
CA TRP A 68 19.44 -4.54 4.86
C TRP A 68 19.99 -4.13 6.24
N VAL A 69 19.49 -3.01 6.74
CA VAL A 69 19.70 -2.53 8.10
C VAL A 69 18.37 -2.73 8.85
N PRO A 70 18.34 -3.56 9.91
CA PRO A 70 17.14 -3.76 10.71
C PRO A 70 16.54 -2.46 11.24
N ASN A 71 15.20 -2.37 11.28
CA ASN A 71 14.45 -1.30 11.92
C ASN A 71 13.44 -1.87 12.91
N SER A 72 13.83 -1.99 14.17
CA SER A 72 12.94 -2.50 15.22
C SER A 72 11.93 -1.47 15.73
N THR A 73 12.01 -0.21 15.31
CA THR A 73 11.13 0.88 15.76
C THR A 73 10.09 1.28 14.71
N LEU A 74 9.69 0.34 13.85
CA LEU A 74 8.65 0.58 12.86
C LEU A 74 7.28 0.67 13.54
N GLU A 75 6.52 1.71 13.21
CA GLU A 75 5.13 1.82 13.66
C GLU A 75 4.20 0.96 12.79
N PRO A 76 3.07 0.46 13.33
CA PRO A 76 2.04 -0.20 12.52
C PRO A 76 1.41 0.73 11.50
N GLU A 77 1.20 0.22 10.30
CA GLU A 77 0.47 0.93 9.25
C GLU A 77 -1.03 0.95 9.56
N THR A 78 -1.70 2.09 9.34
CA THR A 78 -3.15 2.25 9.49
C THR A 78 -3.77 2.78 8.20
N ASN A 79 -4.75 2.04 7.66
CA ASN A 79 -5.51 2.42 6.48
C ASN A 79 -6.90 2.93 6.87
N ARG A 80 -7.29 4.09 6.33
CA ARG A 80 -8.63 4.68 6.45
C ARG A 80 -9.25 4.77 5.07
N THR A 81 -10.32 4.03 4.83
CA THR A 81 -10.96 3.96 3.52
C THR A 81 -12.37 4.48 3.57
N TRP A 82 -12.69 5.41 2.67
CA TRP A 82 -14.05 5.73 2.28
C TRP A 82 -14.37 5.03 0.97
N GLU A 83 -15.52 4.39 0.87
CA GLU A 83 -16.03 3.84 -0.37
C GLU A 83 -17.50 4.24 -0.55
N HIS A 84 -17.83 4.69 -1.75
CA HIS A 84 -19.19 5.03 -2.16
C HIS A 84 -19.51 4.27 -3.42
N GLY A 85 -20.68 3.66 -3.49
CA GLY A 85 -21.05 2.91 -4.68
C GLY A 85 -22.54 2.80 -4.93
N ILE A 86 -22.82 2.35 -6.14
CA ILE A 86 -24.16 2.13 -6.66
C ILE A 86 -24.26 0.70 -7.21
N ASN A 87 -25.44 0.13 -7.09
CA ASN A 87 -25.81 -1.15 -7.66
C ASN A 87 -27.15 -0.98 -8.39
N LEU A 88 -27.12 -1.19 -9.69
CA LEU A 88 -28.27 -1.15 -10.59
C LEU A 88 -28.62 -2.58 -11.00
N GLN A 89 -29.85 -3.00 -10.80
CA GLN A 89 -30.34 -4.29 -11.24
C GLN A 89 -31.68 -4.14 -11.97
N LYS A 90 -31.67 -4.37 -13.27
CA LYS A 90 -32.87 -4.31 -14.12
C LYS A 90 -33.11 -5.69 -14.75
N ASN A 91 -34.35 -6.11 -14.71
CA ASN A 91 -34.86 -7.23 -15.51
C ASN A 91 -35.70 -6.63 -16.63
N ALA A 92 -35.76 -7.32 -17.76
CA ALA A 92 -36.55 -6.91 -18.92
C ALA A 92 -36.23 -5.47 -19.41
N LEU A 93 -34.94 -5.17 -19.61
CA LEU A 93 -34.43 -3.89 -20.06
C LEU A 93 -34.62 -3.68 -21.57
N LEU A 94 -34.09 -4.61 -22.39
CA LEU A 94 -34.18 -4.57 -23.86
C LEU A 94 -35.16 -5.64 -24.38
N PHE A 95 -35.16 -6.82 -23.77
CA PHE A 95 -36.04 -7.95 -24.08
C PHE A 95 -36.71 -8.47 -22.82
N THR A 96 -37.89 -9.09 -22.92
CA THR A 96 -38.64 -9.58 -21.75
C THR A 96 -37.88 -10.57 -20.87
N ASN A 97 -36.83 -11.20 -21.39
CA ASN A 97 -36.09 -12.28 -20.75
C ASN A 97 -34.63 -11.90 -20.44
N ASP A 98 -34.25 -10.63 -20.52
CA ASP A 98 -32.89 -10.21 -20.16
C ASP A 98 -32.76 -9.71 -18.71
N GLN A 99 -31.51 -9.64 -18.26
CA GLN A 99 -31.12 -9.06 -16.99
C GLN A 99 -29.83 -8.25 -17.15
N LEU A 100 -29.82 -7.05 -16.56
CA LEU A 100 -28.65 -6.19 -16.43
C LEU A 100 -28.33 -5.96 -14.96
N ASN A 101 -27.08 -6.18 -14.57
CA ASN A 101 -26.51 -5.77 -13.29
C ASN A 101 -25.30 -4.88 -13.52
N ILE A 102 -25.32 -3.68 -12.95
CA ILE A 102 -24.16 -2.77 -12.95
C ILE A 102 -23.81 -2.44 -11.51
N LYS A 103 -22.53 -2.58 -11.16
CA LYS A 103 -21.98 -2.07 -9.91
C LYS A 103 -20.86 -1.11 -10.23
N ALA A 104 -20.90 0.07 -9.61
CA ALA A 104 -19.83 1.04 -9.73
C ALA A 104 -19.52 1.60 -8.35
N SER A 105 -18.26 1.84 -8.06
CA SER A 105 -17.83 2.47 -6.81
C SER A 105 -16.63 3.38 -7.01
N TYR A 106 -16.48 4.32 -6.09
CA TYR A 106 -15.29 5.12 -5.89
C TYR A 106 -14.76 4.86 -4.48
N TYR A 107 -13.47 4.61 -4.37
CA TYR A 107 -12.80 4.43 -3.09
C TYR A 107 -11.64 5.41 -2.93
N SER A 108 -11.37 5.77 -1.68
CA SER A 108 -10.21 6.57 -1.28
C SER A 108 -9.67 6.05 0.04
N THR A 109 -8.47 5.51 0.01
CA THR A 109 -7.72 4.96 1.14
C THR A 109 -6.54 5.86 1.47
N GLU A 110 -6.54 6.41 2.67
CA GLU A 110 -5.38 7.05 3.27
C GLU A 110 -4.63 6.03 4.13
N SER A 111 -3.39 5.72 3.74
CA SER A 111 -2.47 4.89 4.51
C SER A 111 -1.54 5.80 5.32
N ILE A 112 -1.57 5.62 6.64
CA ILE A 112 -0.77 6.35 7.62
C ILE A 112 0.32 5.42 8.12
N ASP A 113 1.55 5.93 8.24
CA ASP A 113 2.73 5.17 8.61
C ASP A 113 2.98 3.96 7.69
N HIS A 114 2.72 4.14 6.39
CA HIS A 114 2.89 3.11 5.37
C HIS A 114 4.33 2.57 5.38
N ILE A 115 4.49 1.26 5.61
CA ILE A 115 5.82 0.66 5.68
C ILE A 115 6.34 0.44 4.26
N THR A 116 7.48 1.04 3.96
CA THR A 116 8.16 0.91 2.66
C THR A 116 9.67 0.81 2.85
N TYR A 117 10.42 0.67 1.76
CA TYR A 117 11.88 0.57 1.79
C TYR A 117 12.52 1.84 1.26
N GLN A 118 13.57 2.30 1.93
CA GLN A 118 14.39 3.40 1.45
C GLN A 118 15.88 3.09 1.64
N GLN A 119 16.71 3.87 0.96
CA GLN A 119 18.14 3.89 1.24
C GLN A 119 18.40 4.45 2.64
N TRP A 120 19.29 3.80 3.38
CA TRP A 120 19.60 4.15 4.75
C TRP A 120 20.78 5.13 4.86
N TYR A 121 20.70 6.04 5.83
CA TYR A 121 21.73 7.06 6.09
C TYR A 121 21.98 7.22 7.60
N HIS A 122 23.25 7.24 8.03
CA HIS A 122 23.58 7.21 9.46
C HIS A 122 23.12 8.43 10.29
N SER A 123 23.11 9.67 9.76
CA SER A 123 22.81 10.84 10.64
C SER A 123 22.71 12.23 9.99
N ARG A 124 22.78 12.44 8.67
CA ARG A 124 22.57 13.78 8.10
C ARG A 124 21.65 13.73 6.90
N LYS A 125 20.59 14.56 6.92
CA LYS A 125 19.74 14.77 5.74
C LYS A 125 20.65 15.15 4.56
N PRO A 126 20.44 14.57 3.37
CA PRO A 126 21.18 14.96 2.19
C PRO A 126 21.11 16.48 1.98
N ILE A 127 22.25 17.12 1.73
CA ILE A 127 22.27 18.55 1.39
C ILE A 127 21.85 18.64 -0.08
N GLN A 128 20.65 19.16 -0.32
CA GLN A 128 20.25 19.59 -1.65
C GLN A 128 21.06 20.84 -2.02
N LEU A 129 21.91 20.73 -3.04
CA LEU A 129 22.54 21.90 -3.63
C LEU A 129 21.47 22.69 -4.38
N LYS A 130 21.39 24.01 -4.11
CA LYS A 130 20.53 24.91 -4.87
C LYS A 130 20.78 24.73 -6.38
N ASN A 131 19.70 24.62 -7.14
CA ASN A 131 19.69 24.47 -8.60
C ASN A 131 20.33 23.18 -9.15
N SER A 132 20.37 22.10 -8.36
CA SER A 132 20.76 20.78 -8.87
C SER A 132 19.78 19.71 -8.44
N HIS A 133 19.59 18.67 -9.26
CA HIS A 133 18.89 17.45 -8.87
C HIS A 133 19.77 16.51 -8.00
N ILE A 134 20.97 16.97 -7.62
CA ILE A 134 21.96 16.17 -6.91
C ILE A 134 21.84 16.47 -5.42
N ALA A 135 21.47 15.46 -4.65
CA ALA A 135 21.54 15.51 -3.20
C ALA A 135 22.90 14.95 -2.76
N LEU A 136 23.73 15.77 -2.11
CA LEU A 136 24.98 15.32 -1.52
C LEU A 136 24.72 14.85 -0.09
N SER A 137 24.69 13.55 0.12
CA SER A 137 24.81 12.99 1.46
C SER A 137 26.28 13.12 1.90
N PRO A 138 26.59 13.64 3.10
CA PRO A 138 27.92 13.51 3.67
C PRO A 138 28.13 12.04 4.05
N ILE A 139 28.57 11.25 3.06
CA ILE A 139 28.86 9.83 3.19
C ILE A 139 29.96 9.69 4.24
N LYS A 140 29.63 9.14 5.43
CA LYS A 140 30.64 8.85 6.46
C LYS A 140 31.37 7.53 6.16
N ASP A 141 30.69 6.62 5.47
CA ASP A 141 31.23 5.34 5.00
C ASP A 141 30.78 5.11 3.56
N ALA A 142 31.73 4.83 2.66
CA ALA A 142 31.47 4.57 1.23
C ALA A 142 30.49 3.41 0.97
N ARG A 143 30.15 2.62 1.99
CA ARG A 143 29.14 1.55 1.94
C ARG A 143 27.71 2.01 2.19
N GLU A 144 27.50 3.20 2.76
CA GLU A 144 26.16 3.76 3.05
C GLU A 144 25.22 3.79 1.84
N PRO A 145 25.68 4.06 0.60
CA PRO A 145 24.83 4.00 -0.58
C PRO A 145 24.21 2.64 -0.90
N LEU A 146 24.74 1.59 -0.29
CA LEU A 146 24.32 0.20 -0.51
C LEU A 146 23.52 -0.34 0.69
N LEU A 147 23.15 0.51 1.63
CA LEU A 147 22.35 0.12 2.79
C LEU A 147 20.89 0.51 2.58
N PHE A 148 19.99 -0.42 2.90
CA PHE A 148 18.54 -0.24 2.75
C PHE A 148 17.85 -0.53 4.07
N GLN A 149 16.76 0.15 4.36
CA GLN A 149 16.00 -0.03 5.59
C GLN A 149 14.50 0.17 5.32
N SER A 150 13.68 -0.59 6.04
CA SER A 150 12.24 -0.38 6.11
C SER A 150 11.92 0.88 6.92
N VAL A 151 10.99 1.72 6.47
CA VAL A 151 10.59 2.96 7.15
C VAL A 151 9.09 3.21 7.04
N ASN A 152 8.55 3.99 7.97
CA ASN A 152 7.19 4.51 7.89
C ASN A 152 7.16 5.80 7.03
N LEU A 153 6.40 5.77 5.93
CA LEU A 153 6.05 6.96 5.18
C LEU A 153 4.85 7.62 5.88
N PRO A 154 4.87 8.94 6.18
CA PRO A 154 3.80 9.56 6.97
C PRO A 154 2.41 9.41 6.35
N LYS A 155 2.34 9.42 5.02
CA LYS A 155 1.07 9.34 4.29
C LYS A 155 1.27 8.79 2.87
N ALA A 156 0.47 7.80 2.51
CA ALA A 156 0.26 7.34 1.14
C ALA A 156 -1.25 7.37 0.81
N LEU A 157 -1.59 7.68 -0.44
CA LEU A 157 -2.99 7.77 -0.90
C LEU A 157 -3.21 6.79 -2.05
N ILE A 158 -4.28 6.01 -1.94
CA ILE A 158 -4.77 5.13 -3.00
C ILE A 158 -6.23 5.49 -3.25
N HIS A 159 -6.61 5.84 -4.47
CA HIS A 159 -8.00 6.12 -4.81
C HIS A 159 -8.29 5.71 -6.24
N GLY A 160 -9.55 5.38 -6.52
CA GLY A 160 -9.90 4.84 -7.82
C GLY A 160 -11.38 4.55 -7.97
N PHE A 161 -11.73 4.06 -9.16
CA PHE A 161 -13.07 3.62 -9.51
C PHE A 161 -13.05 2.13 -9.85
N ASP A 162 -14.04 1.40 -9.37
CA ASP A 162 -14.33 0.04 -9.80
C ASP A 162 -15.66 0.03 -10.57
N LEU A 163 -15.71 -0.71 -11.67
CA LEU A 163 -16.91 -0.90 -12.48
C LEU A 163 -17.04 -2.39 -12.82
N ARG A 164 -18.26 -2.90 -12.69
CA ARG A 164 -18.64 -4.24 -13.15
C ARG A 164 -19.97 -4.15 -13.89
N LEU A 165 -20.05 -4.77 -15.06
CA LEU A 165 -21.26 -4.87 -15.87
C LEU A 165 -21.51 -6.34 -16.22
N LEU A 166 -22.70 -6.82 -15.89
CA LEU A 166 -23.18 -8.13 -16.26
C LEU A 166 -24.49 -8.00 -17.02
N TYR A 167 -24.52 -8.52 -18.24
CA TYR A 167 -25.72 -8.63 -19.04
C TYR A 167 -25.96 -10.08 -19.42
N SER A 168 -27.19 -10.56 -19.24
CA SER A 168 -27.60 -11.90 -19.65
C SER A 168 -28.91 -11.86 -20.42
N HIS A 169 -28.98 -12.68 -21.46
CA HIS A 169 -30.14 -13.01 -22.28
C HIS A 169 -30.07 -14.52 -22.58
N PRO A 170 -31.20 -15.23 -22.80
CA PRO A 170 -31.20 -16.68 -23.10
C PRO A 170 -30.25 -17.16 -24.22
N TYR A 171 -29.82 -16.25 -25.10
CA TYR A 171 -28.92 -16.56 -26.22
C TYR A 171 -27.57 -15.84 -26.17
N ILE A 172 -27.38 -14.86 -25.26
CA ILE A 172 -26.17 -14.02 -25.21
C ILE A 172 -25.89 -13.68 -23.74
N ALA A 173 -24.66 -13.92 -23.27
CA ALA A 173 -24.18 -13.45 -21.97
C ALA A 173 -22.88 -12.66 -22.15
N MET A 174 -22.76 -11.52 -21.49
CA MET A 174 -21.57 -10.68 -21.48
C MET A 174 -21.24 -10.27 -20.05
N ALA A 175 -19.95 -10.32 -19.70
CA ALA A 175 -19.42 -9.88 -18.41
C ALA A 175 -18.17 -9.03 -18.64
N GLY A 176 -18.08 -7.91 -17.93
CA GLY A 176 -16.94 -6.98 -17.95
C GLY A 176 -16.79 -6.23 -16.64
#